data_AF-A0A453H8J8-F1
#
_entry.id   AF-A0A453H8J8-F1
#
_cell.length_a   1.000
_cell.length_b   1.000
_cell.length_c   1.000
_cell.angle_alpha   90.00
_cell.angle_beta   90.00
_cell.angle_gamma   90.00
#
_symmetry.space_group_name_H-M   'P 1'
#
loop_
_entity.id
_entity.type
_entity.pdbx_description
1 polymer ?
#
loop_
_entity_poly.entity_id
_entity_poly.type
_entity_poly.pdbx_seq_one_letter_code
_entity_poly.pdbx_strand_id
1 'polypeptide(L)'
;HAACPCEGGGSGHEPAHAGFVGPGMLTAAVSGDVFASPPVDSILAAIRAVTGTMGCLLIIKNYTGDRLNFGLAAEQAKSEGYKIEMVIVGDDCALPPPRGIAGRRGLAGTILVHKVAGAAADAGLSLADVAAEAKHASEAVGTMGVALSVCT
;
A
#
# COMPACT_ATOMS: atom_id res chain seq x y z
N HIS A 1 -0.73 -19.38 -8.99
CA HIS A 1 -0.81 -18.48 -7.82
C HIS A 1 -0.71 -17.05 -8.31
N ALA A 2 -1.65 -16.19 -7.92
CA ALA A 2 -1.97 -14.89 -8.52
C ALA A 2 -1.00 -13.76 -8.15
N ALA A 3 -1.30 -12.52 -8.55
CA ALA A 3 -0.54 -11.33 -8.17
C ALA A 3 -0.44 -11.19 -6.65
N CYS A 4 0.71 -10.73 -6.13
CA CYS A 4 0.96 -10.61 -4.70
C CYS A 4 0.75 -9.16 -4.21
N PRO A 5 -0.29 -8.85 -3.41
CA PRO A 5 -0.43 -7.52 -2.82
C PRO A 5 0.55 -7.34 -1.67
N CYS A 6 1.30 -6.24 -1.68
CA CYS A 6 2.24 -5.85 -0.64
C CYS A 6 1.98 -4.41 -0.21
N GLU A 7 2.15 -4.13 1.07
CA GLU A 7 2.07 -2.77 1.59
C GLU A 7 3.13 -2.54 2.67
N GLY A 8 3.32 -1.29 3.07
CA GLY A 8 4.07 -0.96 4.27
C GLY A 8 3.88 0.49 4.69
N GLY A 9 4.54 0.84 5.79
CA GLY A 9 4.49 2.17 6.39
C GLY A 9 5.10 2.15 7.79
N GLY A 10 5.03 3.28 8.48
CA GLY A 10 5.50 3.37 9.86
C GLY A 10 4.73 2.47 10.81
N SER A 11 5.43 1.97 11.82
CA SER A 11 4.81 1.31 12.98
C SER A 11 4.06 2.32 13.87
N GLY A 12 3.28 1.83 14.84
CA GLY A 12 2.41 2.68 15.67
C GLY A 12 0.96 2.79 15.15
N HIS A 13 0.60 1.93 14.19
CA HIS A 13 -0.75 1.83 13.62
C HIS A 13 -1.32 0.41 13.71
N GLU A 14 -0.74 -0.45 14.54
CA GLU A 14 -1.13 -1.85 14.71
C GLU A 14 -2.65 -1.96 14.98
N PRO A 15 -3.38 -2.87 14.29
CA PRO A 15 -2.90 -4.01 13.50
C PRO A 15 -2.41 -3.66 12.08
N ALA A 16 -2.50 -2.40 11.65
CA ALA A 16 -2.01 -1.98 10.34
C ALA A 16 -0.47 -2.05 10.30
N HIS A 17 0.17 -2.82 9.42
CA HIS A 17 -0.38 -3.66 8.33
C HIS A 17 -0.16 -5.16 8.52
N ALA A 18 0.68 -5.54 9.48
CA ALA A 18 1.04 -6.94 9.72
C ALA A 18 -0.18 -7.82 10.07
N GLY A 19 -1.20 -7.26 10.73
CA GLY A 19 -2.42 -7.98 11.06
C GLY A 19 -3.33 -8.29 9.86
N PHE A 20 -3.01 -7.77 8.67
CA PHE A 20 -3.74 -8.02 7.43
C PHE A 20 -2.95 -8.89 6.44
N VAL A 21 -1.85 -9.50 6.89
CA VAL A 21 -1.11 -10.50 6.09
C VAL A 21 -1.81 -11.85 6.21
N GLY A 22 -2.24 -12.41 5.09
CA GLY A 22 -2.92 -13.70 5.05
C GLY A 22 -3.75 -13.92 3.78
N PRO A 23 -4.36 -15.12 3.63
CA PRO A 23 -5.19 -15.45 2.48
C PRO A 23 -6.30 -14.41 2.26
N GLY A 24 -6.49 -13.99 1.01
CA GLY A 24 -7.53 -13.03 0.62
C GLY A 24 -7.26 -11.58 0.99
N MET A 25 -6.04 -11.27 1.46
CA MET A 25 -5.56 -9.94 1.85
C MET A 25 -4.13 -9.69 1.34
N LEU A 26 -3.19 -9.25 2.19
CA LEU A 26 -1.80 -8.97 1.83
C LEU A 26 -0.95 -10.24 1.85
N THR A 27 0.00 -10.33 0.91
CA THR A 27 1.05 -11.35 0.92
C THR A 27 2.18 -10.97 1.89
N ALA A 28 2.52 -9.68 1.98
CA ALA A 28 3.50 -9.17 2.92
C ALA A 28 3.18 -7.74 3.36
N ALA A 29 3.66 -7.39 4.56
CA ALA A 29 3.66 -6.04 5.10
C ALA A 29 5.09 -5.66 5.51
N VAL A 30 5.53 -4.45 5.15
CA VAL A 30 6.85 -3.93 5.51
C VAL A 30 6.69 -2.79 6.51
N SER A 31 7.14 -3.02 7.74
CA SER A 31 7.07 -2.03 8.82
C SER A 31 8.38 -1.23 8.91
N GLY A 32 8.27 0.10 8.93
CA GLY A 32 9.36 1.00 9.30
C GLY A 32 9.35 1.33 10.80
N ASP A 33 10.22 2.27 11.19
CA ASP A 33 10.20 2.87 12.53
C ASP A 33 8.85 3.57 12.81
N VAL A 34 8.62 3.93 14.08
CA VAL A 34 7.36 4.55 14.51
C VAL A 34 7.12 5.84 13.72
N PHE A 35 5.99 5.92 13.02
CA PHE A 35 5.61 7.03 12.13
C PHE A 35 6.56 7.33 10.94
N ALA A 36 7.44 6.39 10.58
CA ALA A 36 8.38 6.56 9.46
C ALA A 36 8.22 5.48 8.39
N SER A 37 8.22 5.88 7.12
CA SER A 37 8.23 4.94 5.99
C SER A 37 9.42 3.97 6.08
N PRO A 38 9.24 2.67 5.78
CA PRO A 38 10.34 1.71 5.78
C PRO A 38 11.44 2.10 4.78
N PRO A 39 12.70 1.72 5.04
CA PRO A 39 13.80 2.00 4.12
C PRO A 39 13.64 1.21 2.81
N VAL A 40 14.15 1.77 1.72
CA VAL A 40 14.07 1.21 0.36
C VAL A 40 14.53 -0.24 0.30
N ASP A 41 15.65 -0.56 0.96
CA ASP A 41 16.23 -1.90 0.94
C ASP A 41 15.32 -2.96 1.58
N SER A 42 14.59 -2.60 2.64
CA SER A 42 13.62 -3.50 3.28
C SER A 42 12.41 -3.75 2.39
N ILE A 43 11.91 -2.72 1.70
CA ILE A 43 10.81 -2.86 0.74
C ILE A 43 11.26 -3.75 -0.42
N LEU A 44 12.44 -3.49 -0.97
CA LEU A 44 13.01 -4.27 -2.07
C LEU A 44 13.24 -5.74 -1.68
N ALA A 45 13.73 -5.99 -0.47
CA ALA A 45 13.88 -7.35 0.05
C ALA A 45 12.53 -8.08 0.14
N ALA A 46 11.47 -7.40 0.60
CA ALA A 46 10.13 -7.96 0.64
C ALA A 46 9.61 -8.27 -0.77
N ILE A 47 9.76 -7.34 -1.72
CA ILE A 47 9.39 -7.55 -3.13
C ILE A 47 10.08 -8.80 -3.67
N ARG A 48 11.40 -8.92 -3.51
CA ARG A 48 12.17 -10.09 -3.99
C ARG A 48 11.71 -11.40 -3.33
N ALA A 49 11.33 -11.36 -2.06
CA ALA A 49 10.91 -12.56 -1.33
C ALA A 49 9.54 -13.09 -1.77
N VAL A 50 8.62 -12.22 -2.20
CA VAL A 50 7.22 -12.60 -2.44
C VAL A 50 6.79 -12.52 -3.90
N THR A 51 7.54 -11.81 -4.74
CA THR A 51 7.13 -11.60 -6.14
C THR A 51 7.48 -12.80 -7.01
N GLY A 52 6.44 -13.53 -7.44
CA GLY A 52 6.56 -14.57 -8.46
C GLY A 52 6.36 -14.06 -9.90
N THR A 53 6.16 -14.98 -10.84
CA THR A 53 5.99 -14.68 -12.28
C THR A 53 4.74 -13.84 -12.62
N MET A 54 3.75 -13.83 -11.72
CA MET A 54 2.53 -13.04 -11.84
C MET A 54 2.73 -11.57 -11.43
N GLY A 55 3.83 -11.25 -10.74
CA GLY A 55 4.14 -9.90 -10.29
C GLY A 55 3.54 -9.50 -8.95
N CYS A 56 3.78 -8.26 -8.54
CA CYS A 56 3.45 -7.71 -7.23
C CYS A 56 2.75 -6.36 -7.38
N LEU A 57 1.68 -6.17 -6.61
CA LEU A 57 1.01 -4.87 -6.48
C LEU A 57 1.46 -4.22 -5.17
N LEU A 58 2.06 -3.04 -5.25
CA LEU A 58 2.38 -2.21 -4.10
C LEU A 58 1.21 -1.28 -3.81
N ILE A 59 0.55 -1.46 -2.66
CA ILE A 59 -0.46 -0.53 -2.15
C ILE A 59 0.28 0.45 -1.23
N ILE A 60 0.07 1.76 -1.39
CA ILE A 60 0.92 2.77 -0.75
C ILE A 60 0.04 3.89 -0.21
N LYS A 61 0.12 4.19 1.09
CA LYS A 61 -0.55 5.36 1.68
C LYS A 61 0.05 6.64 1.13
N ASN A 62 -0.77 7.66 0.88
CA ASN A 62 -0.33 8.89 0.25
C ASN A 62 0.40 9.85 1.21
N TYR A 63 1.60 9.45 1.64
CA TYR A 63 2.56 10.26 2.36
C TYR A 63 3.84 10.39 1.54
N THR A 64 4.54 11.52 1.65
CA THR A 64 5.72 11.80 0.84
C THR A 64 6.81 10.74 1.00
N GLY A 65 7.11 10.33 2.24
CA GLY A 65 8.12 9.31 2.54
C GLY A 65 7.76 7.93 1.97
N ASP A 66 6.51 7.51 2.10
CA ASP A 66 6.02 6.25 1.54
C ASP A 66 6.12 6.25 0.01
N ARG A 67 5.64 7.31 -0.65
CA ARG A 67 5.73 7.42 -2.11
C ARG A 67 7.17 7.36 -2.64
N LEU A 68 8.07 8.07 -1.99
CA LEU A 68 9.48 8.12 -2.41
C LEU A 68 10.14 6.75 -2.22
N ASN A 69 10.01 6.15 -1.02
CA ASN A 69 10.71 4.90 -0.72
C ASN A 69 10.15 3.72 -1.52
N PHE A 70 8.82 3.59 -1.61
CA PHE A 70 8.20 2.54 -2.42
C PHE A 70 8.42 2.76 -3.91
N GLY A 71 8.41 4.00 -4.39
CA GLY A 71 8.71 4.33 -5.78
C GLY A 71 10.13 3.91 -6.16
N LEU A 72 11.12 4.25 -5.34
CA LEU A 72 12.51 3.84 -5.57
C LEU A 72 12.68 2.32 -5.55
N ALA A 73 12.06 1.64 -4.57
CA ALA A 73 12.09 0.18 -4.49
C ALA A 73 11.43 -0.48 -5.72
N ALA A 74 10.30 0.07 -6.19
CA ALA A 74 9.60 -0.43 -7.36
C ALA A 74 10.43 -0.30 -8.63
N GLU A 75 11.07 0.85 -8.86
CA GLU A 75 11.93 1.06 -10.03
C GLU A 75 13.16 0.15 -10.00
N GLN A 76 13.77 -0.03 -8.82
CA GLN A 76 14.88 -0.97 -8.66
C GLN A 76 14.44 -2.42 -8.95
N ALA A 77 13.29 -2.85 -8.42
CA ALA A 77 12.75 -4.19 -8.68
C ALA A 77 12.38 -4.40 -10.16
N LYS A 78 11.82 -3.39 -10.84
CA LYS A 78 11.57 -3.45 -12.29
C LYS A 78 12.87 -3.62 -13.07
N SER A 79 13.95 -2.94 -12.66
CA SER A 79 15.27 -3.09 -13.30
C SER A 79 15.85 -4.51 -13.16
N GLU A 80 15.43 -5.25 -12.13
CA GLU A 80 15.78 -6.66 -11.89
C GLU A 80 14.87 -7.65 -12.63
N GLY A 81 13.86 -7.16 -13.36
CA GLY A 81 12.93 -7.98 -14.14
C GLY A 81 11.64 -8.36 -13.42
N TYR A 82 11.39 -7.84 -12.22
CA TYR A 82 10.10 -8.06 -11.54
C TYR A 82 8.99 -7.23 -12.18
N LYS A 83 7.79 -7.81 -12.27
CA LYS A 83 6.58 -7.11 -12.70
C LYS A 83 5.94 -6.44 -11.49
N ILE A 84 5.98 -5.10 -11.45
CA ILE A 84 5.52 -4.31 -10.30
C ILE A 84 4.49 -3.28 -10.78
N GLU A 85 3.33 -3.27 -10.12
CA GLU A 85 2.34 -2.19 -10.22
C GLU A 85 2.22 -1.45 -8.88
N MET A 86 1.72 -0.21 -8.91
CA MET A 86 1.57 0.62 -7.73
C MET A 86 0.19 1.28 -7.67
N VAL A 87 -0.44 1.26 -6.50
CA VAL A 87 -1.67 2.02 -6.21
C VAL A 87 -1.44 2.91 -5.00
N ILE A 88 -1.70 4.20 -5.18
CA ILE A 88 -1.65 5.19 -4.10
C ILE A 88 -3.04 5.34 -3.47
N VAL A 89 -3.12 5.31 -2.14
CA VAL A 89 -4.36 5.51 -1.39
C VAL A 89 -4.36 6.87 -0.71
N GLY A 90 -5.31 7.72 -1.11
CA GLY A 90 -5.51 9.07 -0.60
C GLY A 90 -6.96 9.32 -0.21
N ASP A 91 -7.44 8.57 0.78
CA ASP A 91 -8.85 8.51 1.21
C ASP A 91 -9.24 9.62 2.20
N ASP A 92 -8.31 10.36 2.80
CA ASP A 92 -8.64 11.40 3.76
C ASP A 92 -9.34 12.60 3.11
N CYS A 93 -10.60 12.83 3.47
CA CYS A 93 -11.45 13.94 3.04
C CYS A 93 -11.36 15.17 3.93
N ALA A 94 -10.62 15.12 5.05
CA ALA A 94 -10.64 16.17 6.07
C ALA A 94 -9.95 17.48 5.64
N LEU A 95 -9.03 17.42 4.68
CA LEU A 95 -8.23 18.58 4.28
C LEU A 95 -8.95 19.41 3.20
N PRO A 96 -9.27 20.69 3.47
CA PRO A 96 -9.78 21.59 2.45
C PRO A 96 -8.68 21.91 1.42
N PRO A 97 -9.03 22.23 0.17
CA PRO A 97 -8.06 22.71 -0.80
C PRO A 97 -7.34 23.98 -0.30
N PRO A 98 -6.02 24.13 -0.55
CA PRO A 98 -5.16 23.27 -1.35
C PRO A 98 -4.62 22.06 -0.57
N ARG A 99 -4.61 20.89 -1.21
CA ARG A 99 -4.32 19.58 -0.61
C ARG A 99 -2.82 19.29 -0.39
N GLY A 100 -1.99 20.32 -0.26
CA GLY A 100 -0.53 20.20 -0.21
C GLY A 100 0.10 19.61 -1.50
N ILE A 101 1.41 19.33 -1.46
CA ILE A 101 2.15 18.78 -2.61
C ILE A 101 1.77 17.31 -2.88
N ALA A 102 1.54 16.53 -1.82
CA ALA A 102 1.25 15.10 -1.92
C ALA A 102 -0.24 14.79 -2.22
N GLY A 103 -1.17 15.68 -1.86
CA GLY A 103 -2.62 15.42 -1.96
C GLY A 103 -3.23 14.90 -0.65
N ARG A 104 -4.40 14.24 -0.74
CA ARG A 104 -5.13 13.66 0.39
C ARG A 104 -4.33 12.54 1.04
N ARG A 105 -4.23 12.50 2.38
CA ARG A 105 -3.52 11.43 3.11
C ARG A 105 -4.19 10.07 2.91
N GLY A 106 -3.42 9.00 3.04
CA GLY A 106 -3.94 7.63 3.13
C GLY A 106 -4.15 7.23 4.59
N LEU A 107 -5.36 6.87 4.99
CA LEU A 107 -5.76 6.53 6.36
C LEU A 107 -6.46 5.15 6.40
N ALA A 108 -7.53 5.01 7.19
CA ALA A 108 -8.18 3.74 7.45
C ALA A 108 -8.83 3.10 6.19
N GLY A 109 -9.15 3.89 5.16
CA GLY A 109 -9.72 3.40 3.91
C GLY A 109 -8.77 2.47 3.15
N THR A 110 -7.47 2.55 3.41
CA THR A 110 -6.45 1.64 2.87
C THR A 110 -6.77 0.16 3.14
N ILE A 111 -7.38 -0.17 4.28
CA ILE A 111 -7.74 -1.57 4.62
C ILE A 111 -8.79 -2.12 3.64
N LEU A 112 -9.71 -1.29 3.16
CA LEU A 112 -10.71 -1.71 2.17
C LEU A 112 -10.06 -1.98 0.81
N VAL A 113 -9.05 -1.17 0.45
CA VAL A 113 -8.25 -1.38 -0.77
C VAL A 113 -7.49 -2.71 -0.69
N HIS A 114 -6.91 -3.05 0.46
CA HIS A 114 -6.27 -4.36 0.68
C HIS A 114 -7.22 -5.52 0.46
N LYS A 115 -8.43 -5.41 1.02
CA LYS A 115 -9.43 -6.47 0.92
C LYS A 115 -9.89 -6.70 -0.52
N VAL A 116 -10.06 -5.62 -1.30
CA VAL A 116 -10.42 -5.69 -2.71
C VAL A 116 -9.26 -6.29 -3.52
N ALA A 117 -8.05 -5.76 -3.36
CA ALA A 117 -6.86 -6.25 -4.06
C ALA A 117 -6.58 -7.73 -3.75
N GLY A 118 -6.62 -8.10 -2.47
CA GLY A 118 -6.43 -9.47 -2.00
C GLY A 118 -7.52 -10.42 -2.50
N ALA A 119 -8.79 -9.99 -2.54
CA ALA A 119 -9.86 -10.80 -3.13
C ALA A 119 -9.68 -11.00 -4.64
N ALA A 120 -9.33 -9.94 -5.37
CA ALA A 120 -9.07 -10.00 -6.81
C ALA A 120 -7.89 -10.93 -7.11
N ALA A 121 -6.81 -10.82 -6.33
CA ALA A 121 -5.67 -11.72 -6.40
C ALA A 121 -6.09 -13.16 -6.11
N ASP A 122 -6.78 -13.45 -5.01
CA ASP A 122 -7.24 -14.81 -4.68
C ASP A 122 -8.16 -15.42 -5.75
N ALA A 123 -8.95 -14.59 -6.44
CA ALA A 123 -9.78 -15.00 -7.58
C ALA A 123 -8.97 -15.30 -8.86
N GLY A 124 -7.64 -15.11 -8.85
CA GLY A 124 -6.75 -15.47 -9.94
C GLY A 124 -6.59 -14.39 -11.01
N LEU A 125 -6.99 -13.15 -10.75
CA LEU A 125 -6.89 -12.05 -11.71
C LEU A 125 -5.43 -11.73 -12.06
N SER A 126 -5.24 -11.09 -13.23
CA SER A 126 -3.92 -10.61 -13.66
C SER A 126 -3.46 -9.43 -12.79
N LEU A 127 -2.15 -9.15 -12.75
CA LEU A 127 -1.63 -8.00 -12.01
C LEU A 127 -2.30 -6.67 -12.43
N ALA A 128 -2.54 -6.49 -13.72
CA ALA A 128 -3.18 -5.30 -14.26
C ALA A 128 -4.64 -5.17 -13.77
N ASP A 129 -5.39 -6.27 -13.77
CA ASP A 129 -6.79 -6.27 -13.30
C ASP A 129 -6.86 -6.05 -11.78
N VAL A 130 -5.96 -6.69 -11.01
CA VAL A 130 -5.86 -6.46 -9.55
C VAL A 130 -5.52 -5.00 -9.25
N ALA A 131 -4.59 -4.40 -10.01
CA ALA A 131 -4.25 -2.98 -9.89
C ALA A 131 -5.44 -2.08 -10.24
N ALA A 132 -6.22 -2.42 -11.27
CA ALA A 132 -7.41 -1.67 -11.66
C ALA A 132 -8.50 -1.70 -10.58
N GLU A 133 -8.78 -2.87 -10.01
CA GLU A 133 -9.75 -3.02 -8.90
C GLU A 133 -9.30 -2.25 -7.65
N ALA A 134 -8.02 -2.37 -7.29
CA ALA A 134 -7.45 -1.63 -6.16
C ALA A 134 -7.50 -0.12 -6.37
N LYS A 135 -7.20 0.36 -7.59
CA LYS A 135 -7.30 1.77 -7.96
C LYS A 135 -8.74 2.27 -7.88
N HIS A 136 -9.70 1.52 -8.42
CA HIS A 136 -11.11 1.86 -8.35
C HIS A 136 -11.60 1.95 -6.90
N ALA A 137 -11.21 1.00 -6.05
CA ALA A 137 -11.50 1.04 -4.62
C ALA A 137 -10.89 2.27 -3.93
N SER A 138 -9.64 2.61 -4.26
CA SER A 138 -8.94 3.81 -3.74
C SER A 138 -9.65 5.11 -4.10
N GLU A 139 -10.21 5.20 -5.31
CA GLU A 139 -10.95 6.38 -5.77
C GLU A 139 -12.36 6.47 -5.15
N ALA A 140 -12.97 5.33 -4.82
CA ALA A 140 -14.31 5.26 -4.24
C ALA A 140 -14.36 5.48 -2.71
N VAL A 141 -13.24 5.27 -2.02
CA VAL A 141 -13.19 5.37 -0.55
C VAL A 141 -12.91 6.80 -0.06
N GLY A 142 -13.60 7.19 1.01
CA GLY A 142 -13.40 8.45 1.71
C GLY A 142 -13.43 8.25 3.22
N THR A 143 -12.51 8.88 3.94
CA THR A 143 -12.43 8.86 5.40
C THR A 143 -12.30 10.25 5.97
N MET A 144 -12.70 10.41 7.23
CA MET A 144 -12.50 11.62 8.02
C MET A 144 -12.40 11.22 9.48
N GLY A 145 -11.37 11.73 10.18
CA GLY A 145 -11.12 11.42 11.58
C GLY A 145 -11.18 12.67 12.46
N VAL A 146 -11.48 12.47 13.73
CA VAL A 146 -11.42 13.49 14.80
C VAL A 146 -10.63 12.93 15.98
N ALA A 147 -9.84 13.76 16.65
CA ALA A 147 -9.10 13.40 17.85
C ALA A 147 -9.43 14.36 18.99
N LEU A 148 -9.63 13.82 20.21
CA LEU A 148 -9.86 14.61 21.43
C LEU A 148 -8.56 14.86 22.22
N SER A 149 -7.49 14.13 21.90
CA SER A 149 -6.15 14.23 22.49
C SER A 149 -5.09 13.81 21.47
N VAL A 150 -3.84 14.23 21.69
CA VAL A 150 -2.68 13.82 20.87
C VAL A 150 -2.16 12.44 21.31
N CYS A 151 -1.46 11.74 20.41
CA CYS A 151 -0.72 10.52 20.74
C CYS A 151 0.64 10.85 21.38
N THR A 152 1.16 9.91 22.17
CA THR A 152 2.46 9.96 22.86
C THR A 152 3.33 8.78 22.45
#